data_AF-A0A7C1RL01-F1
#
_entry.id   AF-A0A7C1RL01-F1
#
_cell.length_a   1.000
_cell.length_b   1.000
_cell.length_c   1.000
_cell.angle_alpha   90.00
_cell.angle_beta   90.00
_cell.angle_gamma   90.00
#
_symmetry.space_group_name_H-M   'P 1'
#
loop_
_entity.id
_entity.type
_entity.pdbx_description
1 polymer ?
#
loop_
_entity_poly.entity_id
_entity_poly.type
_entity_poly.pdbx_seq_one_letter_code
_entity_poly.pdbx_strand_id
1 'polypeptide(L)'
;MEYLSARSDGRSITIEWKPTVERDVQRYDIERSSDNRTWTLVASLDPKGSGTVYRYVDSDVLGKGSGNDPGTAAKVYYYRLRIVGSDNSFTYTSSTAVTHNLSTVRRTWGMIKEMFK
;
A
#
# COMPACT_ATOMS: atom_id res chain seq x y z
N MET A 1 -17.68 4.53 -5.78
CA MET A 1 -16.25 4.81 -5.50
C MET A 1 -15.76 5.74 -6.59
N GLU A 2 -15.11 6.85 -6.26
CA GLU A 2 -14.57 7.76 -7.30
C GLU A 2 -13.22 7.24 -7.79
N TYR A 3 -12.30 6.94 -6.86
CA TYR A 3 -11.06 6.26 -7.18
C TYR A 3 -10.50 5.49 -5.98
N LEU A 4 -9.66 4.51 -6.29
CA LEU A 4 -8.72 3.86 -5.39
C LEU A 4 -7.38 3.77 -6.11
N SER A 5 -6.31 4.24 -5.49
CA SER A 5 -4.96 4.20 -6.05
C SER A 5 -3.95 3.75 -5.01
N ALA A 6 -2.91 3.05 -5.47
CA ALA A 6 -1.78 2.67 -4.65
C ALA A 6 -0.48 3.13 -5.34
N ARG A 7 0.42 3.72 -4.58
CA ARG A 7 1.70 4.25 -5.07
C ARG A 7 2.83 3.82 -4.17
N SER A 8 3.90 3.29 -4.75
CA SER A 8 5.11 2.92 -4.02
C SER A 8 6.13 4.06 -4.07
N ASP A 9 6.68 4.45 -2.92
CA ASP A 9 7.85 5.35 -2.82
C ASP A 9 9.18 4.60 -2.72
N GLY A 10 9.13 3.25 -2.71
CA GLY A 10 10.30 2.38 -2.59
C GLY A 10 10.65 1.98 -1.16
N ARG A 11 10.07 2.65 -0.15
CA ARG A 11 10.12 2.24 1.26
C ARG A 11 8.74 1.84 1.78
N SER A 12 7.70 2.52 1.32
CA SER A 12 6.31 2.22 1.67
C SER A 12 5.40 2.22 0.45
N ILE A 13 4.16 1.80 0.66
CA ILE A 13 3.08 1.96 -0.30
C ILE A 13 2.03 2.87 0.32
N THR A 14 1.71 3.96 -0.38
CA THR A 14 0.61 4.85 -0.03
C THR A 14 -0.64 4.43 -0.79
N ILE A 15 -1.69 4.11 -0.06
CA ILE A 15 -3.03 3.82 -0.56
C ILE A 15 -3.86 5.09 -0.38
N GLU A 16 -4.48 5.56 -1.45
CA GLU A 16 -5.32 6.75 -1.45
C GLU A 16 -6.65 6.47 -2.13
N TRP A 17 -7.73 6.93 -1.53
CA TRP A 17 -9.06 6.68 -2.06
C TRP A 17 -10.06 7.78 -1.71
N LYS A 18 -11.09 7.88 -2.56
CA LYS A 18 -12.19 8.81 -2.37
C LYS A 18 -13.53 8.13 -2.60
N PRO A 19 -14.37 7.97 -1.56
CA PRO A 19 -15.73 7.45 -1.72
C PRO A 19 -16.61 8.50 -2.40
N THR A 20 -17.51 8.03 -3.28
CA THR A 20 -18.49 8.90 -3.97
C THR A 20 -19.59 9.36 -3.01
N VAL A 21 -20.04 8.43 -2.17
CA VAL A 21 -21.04 8.63 -1.13
C VAL A 21 -20.58 7.79 0.05
N GLU A 22 -20.66 8.36 1.24
CA GLU A 22 -20.36 7.70 2.50
C GLU A 22 -21.64 7.72 3.36
N ARG A 23 -22.52 6.76 3.08
CA ARG A 23 -23.78 6.57 3.81
C ARG A 23 -23.74 5.22 4.51
N ASP A 24 -24.09 5.20 5.79
CA ASP A 24 -24.15 4.00 6.62
C ASP A 24 -22.81 3.22 6.67
N VAL A 25 -21.68 3.89 6.49
CA VAL A 25 -20.35 3.26 6.61
C VAL A 25 -19.91 3.30 8.06
N GLN A 26 -19.53 2.14 8.60
CA GLN A 26 -18.95 2.00 9.93
C GLN A 26 -17.43 2.11 9.89
N ARG A 27 -16.76 1.46 8.92
CA ARG A 27 -15.30 1.53 8.75
C ARG A 27 -14.85 1.11 7.36
N TYR A 28 -13.64 1.52 7.02
CA TYR A 28 -12.89 1.07 5.86
C TYR A 28 -11.76 0.14 6.28
N ASP A 29 -11.88 -1.13 5.91
CA ASP A 29 -10.85 -2.13 6.11
C ASP A 29 -9.97 -2.20 4.85
N ILE A 30 -8.69 -1.86 4.99
CA ILE A 30 -7.71 -1.92 3.90
C ILE A 30 -7.13 -3.32 3.90
N GLU A 31 -7.23 -4.00 2.76
CA GLU A 31 -6.73 -5.34 2.57
C GLU A 31 -5.61 -5.38 1.52
N ARG A 32 -4.56 -6.12 1.83
CA ARG A 32 -3.40 -6.35 0.95
C ARG A 32 -3.36 -7.80 0.49
N SER A 33 -2.92 -8.03 -0.73
CA SER A 33 -2.66 -9.36 -1.29
C SER A 33 -1.39 -9.36 -2.13
N SER A 34 -0.66 -10.47 -2.16
CA SER A 34 0.48 -10.69 -3.06
C SER A 34 0.12 -11.46 -4.33
N ASP A 35 -1.06 -12.06 -4.38
CA ASP A 35 -1.52 -12.95 -5.46
C ASP A 35 -2.90 -12.58 -6.02
N ASN A 36 -3.50 -11.51 -5.49
CA ASN A 36 -4.86 -11.04 -5.76
C ASN A 36 -5.97 -12.04 -5.39
N ARG A 37 -5.68 -13.02 -4.51
CA ARG A 37 -6.62 -14.08 -4.09
C ARG A 37 -6.71 -14.17 -2.58
N THR A 38 -5.57 -14.19 -1.90
CA THR A 38 -5.47 -14.23 -0.45
C THR A 38 -5.26 -12.82 0.08
N TRP A 39 -6.17 -12.37 0.93
CA TRP A 39 -6.23 -11.00 1.41
C TRP A 39 -5.94 -10.95 2.92
N THR A 40 -5.12 -10.00 3.33
CA THR A 40 -4.77 -9.74 4.72
C THR A 40 -5.17 -8.33 5.09
N LEU A 41 -5.89 -8.18 6.20
CA LEU A 41 -6.20 -6.87 6.77
C LEU A 41 -4.90 -6.16 7.20
N VAL A 42 -4.65 -4.97 6.66
CA VAL A 42 -3.49 -4.16 7.05
C VAL A 42 -3.86 -3.00 7.97
N ALA A 43 -5.06 -2.45 7.82
CA ALA A 43 -5.57 -1.39 8.70
C ALA A 43 -7.09 -1.26 8.59
N SER A 44 -7.67 -0.63 9.61
CA SER A 44 -9.07 -0.21 9.64
C SER A 44 -9.11 1.29 9.94
N LEU A 45 -9.88 2.05 9.16
CA LEU A 45 -10.08 3.49 9.36
C LEU A 45 -11.55 3.82 9.56
N ASP A 46 -11.82 4.69 10.53
CA ASP A 46 -13.15 5.26 10.72
C ASP A 46 -13.53 6.23 9.58
N PRO A 47 -14.82 6.30 9.24
CA PRO A 47 -15.35 7.29 8.31
C PRO A 47 -15.13 8.72 8.84
N LYS A 48 -14.86 9.64 7.93
CA LYS A 48 -14.60 11.07 8.18
C LYS A 48 -15.67 11.97 7.53
N GLY A 49 -16.53 11.41 6.69
CA GLY A 49 -17.57 12.13 5.95
C GLY A 49 -17.39 12.05 4.43
N SER A 50 -18.53 12.15 3.74
CA SER A 50 -18.62 12.10 2.27
C SER A 50 -17.70 13.12 1.59
N GLY A 51 -17.03 12.71 0.51
CA GLY A 51 -16.13 13.57 -0.28
C GLY A 51 -14.73 13.76 0.28
N THR A 52 -14.42 13.20 1.46
CA THR A 52 -13.09 13.22 2.05
C THR A 52 -12.13 12.30 1.30
N VAL A 53 -10.90 12.77 1.08
CA VAL A 53 -9.81 11.92 0.59
C VAL A 53 -9.17 11.20 1.76
N TYR A 54 -9.13 9.88 1.68
CA TYR A 54 -8.48 9.03 2.65
C TYR A 54 -7.11 8.61 2.16
N ARG A 55 -6.18 8.47 3.10
CA ARG A 55 -4.81 8.06 2.83
C ARG A 55 -4.31 7.14 3.94
N TYR A 56 -3.72 6.03 3.54
CA TYR A 56 -3.06 5.08 4.42
C TYR A 56 -1.66 4.77 3.87
N VAL A 57 -0.67 4.62 4.77
CA VAL A 57 0.70 4.28 4.39
C VAL A 57 1.02 2.90 4.96
N ASP A 58 1.18 1.93 4.07
CA ASP A 58 1.64 0.59 4.41
C ASP A 58 3.18 0.57 4.40
N SER A 59 3.75 0.63 5.61
CA SER A 59 5.19 0.49 5.85
C SER A 59 5.62 -0.95 6.16
N ASP A 60 4.68 -1.87 6.38
CA ASP A 60 4.95 -3.28 6.68
C ASP A 60 5.23 -4.08 5.40
N VAL A 61 5.08 -3.46 4.23
CA VAL A 61 5.29 -4.09 2.92
C VAL A 61 6.70 -4.69 2.73
N LEU A 62 7.68 -4.20 3.50
CA LEU A 62 9.07 -4.68 3.48
C LEU A 62 9.24 -6.04 4.16
N GLY A 63 8.25 -6.49 4.95
CA GLY A 63 8.41 -7.57 5.90
C GLY A 63 9.48 -7.23 6.95
N LYS A 64 9.51 -7.95 8.07
CA LYS A 64 10.70 -8.00 8.92
C LYS A 64 11.81 -8.80 8.20
N GLY A 65 12.26 -8.30 7.06
CA GLY A 65 13.43 -8.80 6.36
C GLY A 65 14.65 -8.44 7.18
N SER A 66 15.19 -9.45 7.87
CA SER A 66 16.57 -9.49 8.36
C SER A 66 17.49 -8.73 7.39
N GLY A 67 18.35 -7.86 7.93
CA GLY A 67 19.15 -6.89 7.17
C GLY A 67 20.23 -7.46 6.25
N ASN A 68 20.01 -8.62 5.62
CA ASN A 68 20.99 -9.34 4.81
C ASN A 68 20.39 -10.08 3.58
N ASP A 69 19.17 -9.77 3.11
CA ASP A 69 18.64 -10.41 1.89
C ASP A 69 18.92 -9.55 0.63
N PRO A 70 19.77 -10.00 -0.32
CA PRO A 70 20.06 -9.29 -1.57
C PRO A 70 18.92 -9.47 -2.60
N GLY A 71 17.67 -9.37 -2.16
CA GLY A 71 16.46 -9.58 -2.96
C GLY A 71 15.98 -8.31 -3.64
N THR A 72 16.74 -7.81 -4.61
CA THR A 72 16.46 -6.63 -5.46
C THR A 72 15.30 -6.87 -6.45
N ALA A 73 14.30 -7.67 -6.09
CA ALA A 73 13.19 -8.03 -6.96
C ALA A 73 11.98 -7.13 -6.69
N ALA A 74 11.49 -6.48 -7.74
CA ALA A 74 10.22 -5.77 -7.70
C ALA A 74 9.09 -6.74 -7.31
N LYS A 75 8.35 -6.43 -6.24
CA LYS A 75 7.20 -7.21 -5.79
C LYS A 75 5.92 -6.52 -6.22
N VAL A 76 4.93 -7.26 -6.69
CA VAL A 76 3.60 -6.72 -6.98
C VAL A 76 2.71 -6.98 -5.78
N TYR A 77 2.03 -5.92 -5.33
CA TYR A 77 0.99 -6.00 -4.31
C TYR A 77 -0.33 -5.52 -4.88
N TYR A 78 -1.41 -6.09 -4.36
CA TYR A 78 -2.78 -5.73 -4.68
C TYR A 78 -3.43 -5.17 -3.43
N TYR A 79 -4.18 -4.08 -3.58
CA TYR A 79 -4.94 -3.47 -2.50
C TYR A 79 -6.40 -3.36 -2.88
N ARG A 80 -7.27 -3.65 -1.92
CA ARG A 80 -8.71 -3.38 -2.03
C ARG A 80 -9.23 -2.86 -0.70
N LEU A 81 -10.40 -2.26 -0.72
CA LEU A 81 -11.12 -1.87 0.48
C LEU A 81 -12.28 -2.81 0.71
N ARG A 82 -12.44 -3.26 1.95
CA ARG A 82 -13.67 -3.82 2.48
C ARG A 82 -14.39 -2.70 3.22
N ILE A 83 -15.49 -2.23 2.65
CA ILE A 83 -16.35 -1.20 3.23
C ILE A 83 -17.35 -1.91 4.12
N VAL A 84 -17.30 -1.66 5.43
CA VAL A 84 -18.21 -2.27 6.41
C VAL A 84 -19.31 -1.27 6.72
N GLY A 85 -20.56 -1.69 6.55
CA GLY A 85 -21.75 -0.91 6.88
C GLY A 85 -22.11 -0.96 8.37
N SER A 86 -22.92 -0.01 8.82
CA SER A 86 -23.43 0.05 10.19
C SER A 86 -24.32 -1.15 10.57
N ASP A 87 -24.89 -1.83 9.58
CA ASP A 87 -25.65 -3.08 9.69
C ASP A 87 -24.76 -4.34 9.68
N ASN A 88 -23.43 -4.14 9.72
CA ASN A 88 -22.43 -5.19 9.60
C ASN A 88 -22.40 -5.90 8.23
N SER A 89 -23.11 -5.37 7.22
CA SER A 89 -22.90 -5.75 5.82
C SER A 89 -21.52 -5.28 5.36
N PHE A 90 -20.99 -5.89 4.30
CA PHE A 90 -19.74 -5.42 3.72
C PHE A 90 -19.74 -5.57 2.20
N THR A 91 -19.02 -4.66 1.54
CA THR A 91 -18.79 -4.69 0.10
C THR A 91 -17.31 -4.48 -0.18
N TYR A 92 -16.79 -5.11 -1.23
CA TYR A 92 -15.41 -4.93 -1.67
C TYR A 92 -15.33 -3.98 -2.85
N THR A 93 -14.27 -3.18 -2.91
CA THR A 93 -13.89 -2.46 -4.13
C THR A 93 -13.21 -3.40 -5.13
N SER A 94 -13.05 -2.93 -6.37
CA SER A 94 -12.03 -3.48 -7.26
C SER A 94 -10.64 -3.36 -6.62
N SER A 95 -9.74 -4.26 -6.99
CA SER A 95 -8.36 -4.19 -6.54
C SER A 95 -7.52 -3.28 -7.44
N THR A 96 -6.53 -2.63 -6.83
CA THR A 96 -5.50 -1.87 -7.54
C THR A 96 -4.15 -2.55 -7.33
N ALA A 97 -3.37 -2.67 -8.40
CA ALA A 97 -2.05 -3.29 -8.37
C ALA A 97 -0.97 -2.21 -8.28
N VAL A 98 0.09 -2.50 -7.53
CA VAL A 98 1.25 -1.62 -7.38
C VAL A 98 2.53 -2.43 -7.33
N THR A 99 3.49 -2.02 -8.14
CA THR A 99 4.84 -2.59 -8.13
C THR A 99 5.69 -1.86 -7.11
N HIS A 100 6.14 -2.58 -6.09
CA HIS A 100 7.06 -2.09 -5.07
C HIS A 100 8.49 -2.48 -5.43
N ASN A 101 9.29 -1.47 -5.75
CA ASN A 101 10.69 -1.66 -6.10
C ASN A 101 11.57 -1.17 -4.94
N LEU A 102 12.31 -2.08 -4.32
CA LEU A 102 13.26 -1.73 -3.26
C LEU A 102 14.40 -0.93 -3.90
N SER A 103 14.43 0.37 -3.63
CA SER A 103 15.45 1.25 -4.19
C SER A 103 16.79 1.02 -3.50
N THR A 104 17.55 0.02 -3.94
CA THR A 104 18.92 -0.25 -3.46
C THR A 104 19.94 0.70 -4.08
N VAL A 105 19.71 2.02 -4.02
CA VAL A 105 20.75 2.99 -4.38
C VAL A 105 21.69 3.16 -3.18
N ARG A 106 22.60 2.20 -2.99
CA ARG A 106 23.84 2.46 -2.25
C ARG A 106 24.71 3.36 -3.13
N ARG A 107 24.56 4.68 -2.98
CA ARG A 107 25.54 5.67 -3.41
C ARG A 107 26.84 5.44 -2.63
N THR A 108 27.78 4.65 -3.14
CA THR A 108 29.17 4.68 -2.67
C THR A 108 29.86 5.89 -3.31
N TRP A 109 29.77 7.05 -2.66
CA TRP A 109 30.52 8.26 -3.02
C TRP A 109 32.05 8.15 -2.78
N GLY A 110 32.63 6.94 -2.63
CA GLY A 110 33.94 6.76 -2.01
C GLY A 110 35.01 5.97 -2.76
N MET A 111 34.78 5.47 -3.98
CA MET A 111 35.74 4.53 -4.62
C MET A 111 36.33 4.99 -5.97
N ILE A 112 36.03 6.20 -6.45
CA ILE A 112 36.65 6.74 -7.68
C ILE A 112 37.66 7.83 -7.30
N LYS A 113 38.71 7.47 -6.56
CA LYS A 113 39.86 8.37 -6.35
C LYS A 113 41.24 7.72 -6.43
N GLU A 114 41.33 6.48 -6.90
CA GLU A 114 42.62 5.75 -6.96
C GLU A 114 42.87 5.06 -8.32
N MET A 115 42.80 5.79 -9.43
CA MET A 115 43.17 5.22 -10.75
C MET A 115 43.95 6.15 -11.68
N PHE A 116 44.26 7.39 -11.27
CA PHE A 116 45.06 8.28 -12.11
C PHE A 116 46.25 8.81 -11.29
N LYS A 117 47.41 8.21 -11.54
CA LYS A 117 48.74 8.67 -11.11
C LYS A 117 49.44 9.32 -12.28
#